data_AF-A0A2W5BA52-F1
#
_entry.id   AF-A0A2W5BA52-F1
#
_cell.length_a   1.000
_cell.length_b   1.000
_cell.length_c   1.000
_cell.angle_alpha   90.00
_cell.angle_beta   90.00
_cell.angle_gamma   90.00
#
_symmetry.space_group_name_H-M   'P 1'
#
loop_
_entity.id
_entity.type
_entity.pdbx_description
1 polymer ?
#
loop_
_entity_poly.entity_id
_entity_poly.type
_entity_poly.pdbx_seq_one_letter_code
_entity_poly.pdbx_strand_id
1 'polypeptide(L)'
;MVRNPLQGSVVPFARRWHVIQEIDLMRLIGGHGRRLALCDQAERIADALPHRPDATTLAAFLAALEDQVVRGEEAEDAFLATMLLNGRDDPLAQTLLGHVRWRHAADGAAARELIAAFVEADVRVAPETLGHMLRGFFAGCRHAVAFEQLTIVALAGHRLTADAGALLADALAESAAA
;
A
#
# COMPACT_ATOMS: atom_id res chain seq x y z
N MET A 1 -35.52 41.28 40.11
CA MET A 1 -35.13 41.34 38.68
C MET A 1 -33.62 41.50 38.59
N VAL A 2 -32.85 40.41 38.52
CA VAL A 2 -31.47 40.39 37.99
C VAL A 2 -31.25 39.00 37.41
N ARG A 3 -31.21 38.89 36.08
CA ARG A 3 -30.86 37.66 35.36
C ARG A 3 -29.34 37.53 35.35
N ASN A 4 -28.84 36.36 35.76
CA ASN A 4 -27.44 35.96 35.67
C ASN A 4 -27.00 36.00 34.19
N PRO A 5 -25.92 36.70 33.80
CA PRO A 5 -25.47 36.74 32.42
C PRO A 5 -24.93 35.36 32.01
N LEU A 6 -25.33 34.96 30.80
CA LEU A 6 -24.96 33.71 30.14
C LEU A 6 -23.44 33.50 30.21
N GLN A 7 -23.00 32.52 31.00
CA GLN A 7 -21.69 31.88 30.82
C GLN A 7 -21.70 31.23 29.44
N GLY A 8 -21.17 31.94 28.45
CA GLY A 8 -20.90 31.38 27.14
C GLY A 8 -19.97 30.18 27.31
N SER A 9 -20.49 28.98 27.07
CA SER A 9 -19.67 27.80 26.90
C SER A 9 -18.81 28.04 25.67
N VAL A 10 -17.53 28.32 25.88
CA VAL A 10 -16.53 28.24 24.81
C VAL A 10 -16.41 26.75 24.50
N VAL A 11 -17.25 26.27 23.58
CA VAL A 11 -17.01 25.00 22.93
C VAL A 11 -15.66 25.13 22.23
N PRO A 12 -14.62 24.36 22.63
CA PRO A 12 -13.39 24.36 21.87
C PRO A 12 -13.80 23.97 20.46
N PHE A 13 -13.41 24.77 19.47
CA PHE A 13 -13.52 24.38 18.06
C PHE A 13 -12.87 23.01 17.96
N ALA A 14 -13.70 21.96 17.99
CA ALA A 14 -13.26 20.59 17.95
C ALA A 14 -12.38 20.51 16.71
N ARG A 15 -11.12 20.08 16.89
CA ARG A 15 -10.14 19.89 15.82
C ARG A 15 -10.89 19.29 14.64
N ARG A 16 -11.05 20.09 13.58
CA ARG A 16 -11.89 19.77 12.42
C ARG A 16 -11.53 18.35 11.98
N TRP A 17 -12.45 17.41 12.15
CA TRP A 17 -12.24 16.02 11.76
C TRP A 17 -11.82 16.06 10.30
N HIS A 18 -10.57 15.70 9.99
CA HIS A 18 -10.09 15.78 8.62
C HIS A 18 -10.87 14.74 7.82
N VAL A 19 -11.87 15.23 7.07
CA VAL A 19 -12.69 14.44 6.15
C VAL A 19 -11.80 14.08 4.98
N ILE A 20 -11.64 12.77 4.76
CA ILE A 20 -10.82 12.23 3.69
C ILE A 20 -11.66 12.27 2.42
N GLN A 21 -11.16 12.99 1.42
CA GLN A 21 -11.81 13.16 0.12
C GLN A 21 -11.29 12.11 -0.86
N GLU A 22 -11.92 11.98 -2.04
CA GLU A 22 -11.46 11.02 -3.05
C GLU A 22 -10.03 11.33 -3.49
N ILE A 23 -9.65 12.62 -3.60
CA ILE A 23 -8.32 13.02 -4.05
C ILE A 23 -7.20 12.47 -3.15
N ASP A 24 -7.45 12.36 -1.84
CA ASP A 24 -6.51 11.78 -0.88
C ASP A 24 -6.31 10.28 -1.15
N LEU A 25 -7.41 9.58 -1.45
CA LEU A 25 -7.40 8.14 -1.73
C LEU A 25 -6.96 7.80 -3.15
N MET A 26 -7.22 8.65 -4.15
CA MET A 26 -6.83 8.40 -5.55
C MET A 26 -5.32 8.24 -5.69
N ARG A 27 -4.53 9.02 -4.93
CA ARG A 27 -3.07 8.85 -4.90
C ARG A 27 -2.69 7.46 -4.41
N LEU A 28 -3.30 7.01 -3.33
CA LEU A 28 -2.99 5.74 -2.67
C LEU A 28 -3.48 4.54 -3.49
N ILE A 29 -4.74 4.56 -3.90
CA ILE A 29 -5.34 3.52 -4.75
C ILE A 29 -4.62 3.44 -6.10
N GLY A 30 -4.18 4.58 -6.66
CA GLY A 30 -3.32 4.58 -7.83
C GLY A 30 -1.96 3.91 -7.57
N GLY A 31 -1.40 4.04 -6.37
CA GLY A 31 -0.21 3.31 -5.93
C GLY A 31 -0.46 1.80 -5.82
N HIS A 32 -1.56 1.41 -5.17
CA HIS A 32 -2.02 0.03 -5.08
C HIS A 32 -2.20 -0.60 -6.46
N GLY A 33 -2.87 0.08 -7.38
CA GLY A 33 -3.06 -0.40 -8.75
C GLY A 33 -1.73 -0.63 -9.49
N ARG A 34 -0.74 0.25 -9.29
CA ARG A 34 0.61 0.04 -9.86
C ARG A 34 1.31 -1.18 -9.25
N ARG A 35 1.22 -1.38 -7.93
CA ARG A 35 1.74 -2.56 -7.23
C ARG A 35 1.07 -3.86 -7.71
N LEU A 36 -0.24 -3.86 -7.90
CA LEU A 36 -0.98 -5.00 -8.44
C LEU A 36 -0.58 -5.29 -9.90
N ALA A 37 -0.40 -4.26 -10.73
CA ALA A 37 0.09 -4.46 -12.10
C ALA A 37 1.52 -5.06 -12.13
N LEU A 38 2.38 -4.71 -11.16
CA LEU A 38 3.68 -5.36 -11.00
C LEU A 38 3.55 -6.83 -10.59
N CYS A 39 2.57 -7.16 -9.75
CA CYS A 39 2.27 -8.54 -9.39
C CYS A 39 1.90 -9.37 -10.62
N ASP A 40 1.04 -8.83 -11.50
CA ASP A 40 0.64 -9.50 -12.74
C ASP A 40 1.80 -9.65 -13.73
N GLN A 41 2.74 -8.70 -13.73
CA GLN A 41 3.97 -8.82 -14.52
C GLN A 41 4.90 -9.89 -13.94
N ALA A 42 5.06 -9.95 -12.62
CA ALA A 42 5.86 -10.97 -11.94
C ALA A 42 5.30 -12.37 -12.18
N GLU A 43 3.98 -12.53 -12.14
CA GLU A 43 3.28 -13.79 -12.44
C GLU A 43 3.52 -14.24 -13.88
N ARG A 44 3.34 -13.35 -14.87
CA ARG A 44 3.65 -13.65 -16.27
C ARG A 44 5.10 -14.07 -16.49
N ILE A 45 6.05 -13.42 -15.80
CA ILE A 45 7.46 -13.81 -15.87
C ILE A 45 7.65 -15.21 -15.25
N ALA A 46 7.05 -15.47 -14.09
CA ALA A 46 7.16 -16.75 -13.39
C ALA A 46 6.57 -17.93 -14.19
N ASP A 47 5.52 -17.68 -14.96
CA ASP A 47 4.86 -18.69 -15.81
C ASP A 47 5.59 -18.92 -17.14
N ALA A 48 6.34 -17.92 -17.63
CA ALA A 48 7.14 -18.04 -18.84
C ALA A 48 8.45 -18.81 -18.63
N LEU A 49 8.91 -18.97 -17.38
CA LEU A 49 10.14 -19.69 -17.08
C LEU A 49 10.13 -21.13 -17.64
N PRO A 50 11.24 -21.60 -18.22
CA PRO A 50 12.59 -21.01 -18.19
C PRO A 50 12.84 -19.93 -19.25
N HIS A 51 11.87 -19.60 -20.10
CA HIS A 51 12.02 -18.55 -21.10
C HIS A 51 12.02 -17.19 -20.40
N ARG A 52 13.20 -16.58 -20.30
CA ARG A 52 13.35 -15.27 -19.67
C ARG A 52 12.73 -14.18 -20.56
N PRO A 53 12.16 -13.11 -19.96
CA PRO A 53 11.75 -11.93 -20.70
C PRO A 53 12.94 -11.34 -21.46
N ASP A 54 12.65 -10.63 -22.55
CA ASP A 54 13.68 -9.86 -23.25
C ASP A 54 14.29 -8.78 -22.33
N ALA A 55 15.48 -8.31 -22.69
CA ALA A 55 16.25 -7.39 -21.85
C ALA A 55 15.49 -6.09 -21.54
N THR A 56 14.67 -5.59 -22.47
CA THR A 56 13.88 -4.36 -22.28
C THR A 56 12.75 -4.58 -21.28
N THR A 57 11.99 -5.65 -21.46
CA THR A 57 10.92 -6.04 -20.52
C THR A 57 11.46 -6.31 -19.12
N LEU A 58 12.61 -7.00 -19.02
CA LEU A 58 13.27 -7.27 -17.75
C LEU A 58 13.75 -5.97 -17.08
N ALA A 59 14.43 -5.09 -17.82
CA ALA A 59 14.91 -3.82 -17.28
C ALA A 59 13.76 -2.95 -16.78
N ALA A 60 12.65 -2.89 -17.52
CA ALA A 60 11.45 -2.16 -17.11
C ALA A 60 10.83 -2.74 -15.83
N PHE A 61 10.74 -4.08 -15.72
CA PHE A 61 10.26 -4.75 -14.51
C PHE A 61 11.11 -4.40 -13.29
N LEU A 62 12.43 -4.55 -13.39
CA LEU A 62 13.35 -4.30 -12.28
C LEU A 62 13.37 -2.83 -11.86
N ALA A 63 13.31 -1.90 -12.82
CA ALA A 63 13.23 -0.48 -12.54
C ALA A 63 11.95 -0.11 -11.79
N ALA A 64 10.81 -0.68 -12.19
CA ALA A 64 9.54 -0.43 -11.52
C ALA A 64 9.48 -1.08 -10.14
N LEU A 65 10.06 -2.26 -9.96
CA LEU A 65 10.20 -2.92 -8.65
C LEU A 65 11.03 -2.08 -7.66
N GLU A 66 12.15 -1.54 -8.12
CA GLU A 66 13.00 -0.63 -7.35
C GLU A 66 12.26 0.68 -6.99
N ASP A 67 11.60 1.32 -7.97
CA ASP A 67 10.92 2.59 -7.75
C ASP A 67 9.71 2.45 -6.80
N GLN A 68 8.85 1.46 -7.05
CA GLN A 68 7.56 1.35 -6.39
C GLN A 68 7.60 0.63 -5.05
N VAL A 69 8.53 -0.31 -4.87
CA VAL A 69 8.56 -1.15 -3.66
C VAL A 69 9.77 -0.81 -2.79
N VAL A 70 10.93 -0.53 -3.38
CA VAL A 70 12.15 -0.25 -2.60
C VAL A 70 12.21 1.21 -2.16
N ARG A 71 11.83 2.16 -3.02
CA ARG A 71 11.95 3.61 -2.75
C ARG A 71 10.65 4.26 -2.30
N GLY A 72 9.49 3.70 -2.68
CA GLY A 72 8.17 4.25 -2.38
C GLY A 72 7.71 4.09 -0.92
N GLU A 73 8.27 3.12 -0.19
CA GLU A 73 7.80 2.68 1.14
C GLU A 73 7.70 3.84 2.16
N GLU A 74 8.80 4.56 2.42
CA GLU A 74 8.82 5.56 3.50
C GLU A 74 7.84 6.72 3.25
N ALA A 75 7.68 7.12 1.99
CA ALA A 75 6.80 8.20 1.59
C ALA A 75 5.32 7.79 1.70
N GLU A 76 4.99 6.54 1.38
CA GLU A 76 3.65 5.97 1.53
C GLU A 76 3.30 5.79 3.01
N ASP A 77 4.21 5.26 3.81
CA ASP A 77 4.02 5.08 5.26
C ASP A 77 3.80 6.41 6.00
N ALA A 78 4.60 7.43 5.66
CA ALA A 78 4.43 8.76 6.24
C ALA A 78 3.08 9.39 5.85
N PHE A 79 2.63 9.15 4.62
CA PHE A 79 1.34 9.62 4.13
C PHE A 79 0.18 8.92 4.85
N LEU A 80 0.20 7.59 4.94
CA LEU A 80 -0.78 6.79 5.67
C LEU A 80 -0.87 7.19 7.15
N ALA A 81 0.28 7.33 7.82
CA ALA A 81 0.31 7.75 9.23
C ALA A 81 -0.32 9.13 9.42
N THR A 82 -0.01 10.08 8.54
CA THR A 82 -0.56 11.45 8.59
C THR A 82 -2.08 11.42 8.39
N MET A 83 -2.54 10.71 7.36
CA MET A 83 -3.96 10.59 7.00
C MET A 83 -4.78 9.91 8.10
N LEU A 84 -4.28 8.80 8.65
CA LEU A 84 -5.05 7.94 9.56
C LEU A 84 -4.94 8.37 11.03
N LEU A 85 -3.78 8.79 11.52
CA LEU A 85 -3.62 9.20 12.92
C LEU A 85 -4.12 10.62 13.18
N ASN A 86 -3.85 11.57 12.27
CA ASN A 86 -4.22 12.99 12.45
C ASN A 86 -3.88 13.56 13.86
N GLY A 87 -2.72 13.15 14.41
CA GLY A 87 -2.26 13.54 15.74
C GLY A 87 -3.01 12.91 16.92
N ARG A 88 -3.76 11.82 16.70
CA ARG A 88 -4.39 11.01 17.75
C ARG A 88 -3.45 9.90 18.22
N ASP A 89 -3.43 9.67 19.52
CA ASP A 89 -2.80 8.51 20.13
C ASP A 89 -3.85 7.38 20.21
N ASP A 90 -3.96 6.61 19.13
CA ASP A 90 -4.88 5.48 18.99
C ASP A 90 -4.06 4.17 18.92
N PRO A 91 -4.11 3.31 19.96
CA PRO A 91 -3.32 2.08 20.01
C PRO A 91 -3.63 1.13 18.85
N LEU A 92 -4.89 1.00 18.44
CA LEU A 92 -5.26 0.14 17.32
C LEU A 92 -4.67 0.68 16.02
N ALA A 93 -4.78 1.99 15.80
CA ALA A 93 -4.21 2.63 14.61
C ALA A 93 -2.69 2.45 14.54
N GLN A 94 -1.99 2.59 15.67
CA GLN A 94 -0.55 2.37 15.74
C GLN A 94 -0.17 0.91 15.45
N THR A 95 -0.92 -0.06 15.97
CA THR A 95 -0.71 -1.47 15.69
C THR A 95 -0.92 -1.79 14.22
N LEU A 96 -2.04 -1.37 13.62
CA LEU A 96 -2.32 -1.64 12.20
C LEU A 96 -1.29 -0.97 11.28
N LEU A 97 -0.95 0.30 11.51
CA LEU A 97 0.12 0.97 10.77
C LEU A 97 1.50 0.36 11.02
N GLY A 98 1.75 -0.23 12.18
CA GLY A 98 2.93 -1.03 12.45
C GLY A 98 3.00 -2.28 11.57
N HIS A 99 1.87 -2.97 11.40
CA HIS A 99 1.77 -4.13 10.49
C HIS A 99 1.95 -3.74 9.02
N VAL A 100 1.37 -2.62 8.58
CA VAL A 100 1.58 -2.10 7.21
C VAL A 100 3.06 -1.84 6.96
N ARG A 101 3.72 -1.08 7.85
CA ARG A 101 5.17 -0.79 7.76
C ARG A 101 6.03 -2.04 7.74
N TRP A 102 5.74 -2.99 8.63
CA TRP A 102 6.47 -4.26 8.64
C TRP A 102 6.31 -5.01 7.31
N ARG A 103 5.11 -4.99 6.73
CA ARG A 103 4.85 -5.63 5.44
C ARG A 103 5.55 -4.93 4.29
N HIS A 104 5.55 -3.59 4.25
CA HIS A 104 6.33 -2.85 3.26
C HIS A 104 7.82 -3.19 3.33
N ALA A 105 8.39 -3.27 4.54
CA ALA A 105 9.80 -3.59 4.70
C ALA A 105 10.13 -5.01 4.23
N ALA A 106 9.22 -5.96 4.48
CA ALA A 106 9.33 -7.33 4.01
C ALA A 106 9.23 -7.42 2.48
N ASP A 107 8.27 -6.71 1.87
CA ASP A 107 8.10 -6.64 0.41
C ASP A 107 9.35 -5.99 -0.24
N GLY A 108 9.89 -4.93 0.38
CA GLY A 108 11.12 -4.26 -0.05
C GLY A 108 12.36 -5.16 0.06
N ALA A 109 12.46 -5.99 1.09
CA ALA A 109 13.53 -6.99 1.19
C ALA A 109 13.42 -8.04 0.09
N ALA A 110 12.23 -8.62 -0.11
CA ALA A 110 11.99 -9.60 -1.17
C ALA A 110 12.23 -9.02 -2.58
N ALA A 111 11.86 -7.76 -2.80
CA ALA A 111 12.13 -7.04 -4.04
C ALA A 111 13.64 -6.91 -4.33
N ARG A 112 14.44 -6.54 -3.33
CA ARG A 112 15.91 -6.46 -3.47
C ARG A 112 16.54 -7.81 -3.78
N GLU A 113 16.08 -8.88 -3.12
CA GLU A 113 16.52 -10.25 -3.41
C GLU A 113 16.19 -10.67 -4.84
N LEU A 114 14.99 -10.34 -5.33
CA LEU A 114 14.61 -10.58 -6.72
C LEU A 114 15.49 -9.80 -7.69
N ILE A 115 15.73 -8.51 -7.44
CA ILE A 115 16.59 -7.68 -8.28
C ILE A 115 18.00 -8.28 -8.36
N ALA A 116 18.59 -8.63 -7.21
CA ALA A 116 19.90 -9.30 -7.17
C ALA A 116 19.87 -10.62 -7.95
N ALA A 117 18.84 -11.44 -7.76
CA ALA A 117 18.69 -12.71 -8.45
C ALA A 117 18.58 -12.58 -9.98
N PHE A 118 18.03 -11.47 -10.50
CA PHE A 118 17.96 -11.17 -11.94
C PHE A 118 19.21 -10.50 -12.51
N VAL A 119 19.89 -9.64 -11.73
CA VAL A 119 21.10 -8.93 -12.16
C VAL A 119 22.33 -9.85 -12.12
N GLU A 120 22.47 -10.67 -11.07
CA GLU A 120 23.55 -11.65 -10.93
C GLU A 120 23.28 -12.94 -11.72
N ALA A 121 22.16 -12.99 -12.46
CA ALA A 121 21.60 -14.18 -13.07
C ALA A 121 22.36 -14.73 -14.29
N ASP A 122 23.62 -14.35 -14.49
CA ASP A 122 24.36 -14.78 -15.69
C ASP A 122 24.62 -16.30 -15.67
N VAL A 123 24.60 -16.99 -14.51
CA VAL A 123 24.74 -18.47 -14.49
C VAL A 123 24.02 -19.23 -13.34
N ARG A 124 23.58 -18.62 -12.22
CA ARG A 124 23.43 -19.41 -10.96
C ARG A 124 22.04 -19.73 -10.40
N VAL A 125 20.98 -18.99 -10.72
CA VAL A 125 19.65 -19.24 -10.11
C VAL A 125 18.82 -20.15 -11.02
N ALA A 126 18.43 -21.31 -10.50
CA ALA A 126 17.57 -22.24 -11.21
C ALA A 126 16.20 -21.60 -11.51
N PRO A 127 15.60 -21.83 -12.69
CA PRO A 127 14.29 -21.29 -13.05
C PRO A 127 13.21 -21.57 -11.99
N GLU A 128 13.25 -22.73 -11.34
CA GLU A 128 12.31 -23.12 -10.30
C GLU A 128 12.44 -22.22 -9.05
N THR A 129 13.67 -21.91 -8.65
CA THR A 129 13.94 -21.01 -7.53
C THR A 129 13.46 -19.60 -7.84
N LEU A 130 13.74 -19.11 -9.05
CA LEU A 130 13.29 -17.79 -9.48
C LEU A 130 11.76 -17.71 -9.53
N GLY A 131 11.12 -18.75 -10.06
CA GLY A 131 9.66 -18.88 -10.07
C GLY A 131 9.05 -18.94 -8.67
N HIS A 132 9.74 -19.54 -7.70
CA HIS A 132 9.31 -19.55 -6.30
C HIS A 132 9.41 -18.16 -5.67
N MET A 133 10.54 -17.45 -5.88
CA MET A 133 10.74 -16.09 -5.37
C MET A 133 9.69 -15.11 -5.92
N LEU A 134 9.43 -15.17 -7.23
CA LEU A 134 8.41 -14.33 -7.88
C LEU A 134 7.02 -14.59 -7.29
N ARG A 135 6.63 -15.87 -7.16
CA ARG A 135 5.32 -16.27 -6.60
C ARG A 135 5.16 -15.86 -5.15
N GLY A 136 6.20 -16.01 -4.34
CA GLY A 136 6.20 -15.54 -2.95
C GLY A 136 6.01 -14.02 -2.86
N PHE A 137 6.74 -13.28 -3.70
CA PHE A 137 6.67 -11.82 -3.74
C PHE A 137 5.27 -11.31 -4.15
N PHE A 138 4.73 -11.74 -5.30
CA PHE A 138 3.48 -11.16 -5.78
C PHE A 138 2.27 -11.56 -4.93
N ALA A 139 2.22 -12.80 -4.43
CA ALA A 139 1.16 -13.20 -3.50
C ALA A 139 1.24 -12.37 -2.21
N GLY A 140 2.47 -12.14 -1.71
CA GLY A 140 2.73 -11.29 -0.56
C GLY A 140 2.21 -9.86 -0.75
N CYS A 141 2.53 -9.25 -1.89
CA CYS A 141 2.17 -7.87 -2.22
C CYS A 141 0.65 -7.69 -2.42
N ARG A 142 -0.04 -8.63 -3.08
CA ARG A 142 -1.52 -8.59 -3.23
C ARG A 142 -2.22 -8.58 -1.88
N HIS A 143 -1.79 -9.46 -0.96
CA HIS A 143 -2.32 -9.47 0.40
C HIS A 143 -2.01 -8.19 1.18
N ALA A 144 -0.84 -7.56 0.93
CA ALA A 144 -0.48 -6.30 1.57
C ALA A 144 -1.41 -5.16 1.15
N VAL A 145 -1.69 -5.05 -0.16
CA VAL A 145 -2.62 -4.05 -0.72
C VAL A 145 -4.01 -4.20 -0.10
N ALA A 146 -4.57 -5.42 -0.11
CA ALA A 146 -5.88 -5.66 0.48
C ALA A 146 -5.91 -5.32 1.99
N PHE A 147 -4.85 -5.68 2.73
CA PHE A 147 -4.74 -5.37 4.16
C PHE A 147 -4.67 -3.86 4.43
N GLU A 148 -3.94 -3.12 3.61
CA GLU A 148 -3.81 -1.67 3.72
C GLU A 148 -5.16 -0.97 3.45
N GLN A 149 -5.86 -1.38 2.39
CA GLN A 149 -7.19 -0.88 2.08
C GLN A 149 -8.20 -1.16 3.20
N LEU A 150 -8.19 -2.37 3.77
CA LEU A 150 -8.99 -2.73 4.94
C LEU A 150 -8.62 -1.88 6.17
N THR A 151 -7.33 -1.60 6.36
CA THR A 151 -6.84 -0.74 7.45
C THR A 151 -7.40 0.68 7.33
N ILE A 152 -7.50 1.22 6.11
CA ILE A 152 -8.09 2.54 5.87
C ILE A 152 -9.58 2.54 6.18
N VAL A 153 -10.32 1.51 5.72
CA VAL A 153 -11.74 1.36 6.06
C VAL A 153 -11.93 1.30 7.57
N ALA A 154 -11.13 0.49 8.26
CA ALA A 154 -11.25 0.28 9.70
C ALA A 154 -10.97 1.55 10.50
N LEU A 155 -9.92 2.30 10.14
CA LEU A 155 -9.46 3.46 10.92
C LEU A 155 -10.14 4.77 10.52
N ALA A 156 -10.57 4.87 9.26
CA ALA A 156 -11.07 6.12 8.71
C ALA A 156 -12.42 6.03 8.01
N GLY A 157 -13.12 4.89 8.03
CA GLY A 157 -14.44 4.73 7.38
C GLY A 157 -15.46 5.80 7.76
N HIS A 158 -15.46 6.25 9.02
CA HIS A 158 -16.33 7.33 9.52
C HIS A 158 -15.91 8.74 9.06
N ARG A 159 -14.76 8.88 8.38
CA ARG A 159 -14.15 10.12 7.89
C ARG A 159 -14.19 10.23 6.38
N LEU A 160 -14.54 9.15 5.68
CA LEU A 160 -14.61 9.13 4.23
C LEU A 160 -15.85 9.91 3.78
N THR A 161 -15.73 10.65 2.69
CA THR A 161 -16.92 11.05 1.92
C THR A 161 -17.60 9.81 1.33
N ALA A 162 -18.85 9.96 0.88
CA ALA A 162 -19.56 8.86 0.21
C ALA A 162 -18.78 8.37 -1.01
N ASP A 163 -18.26 9.29 -1.82
CA ASP A 163 -17.50 8.95 -3.03
C ASP A 163 -16.14 8.33 -2.70
N ALA A 164 -15.43 8.83 -1.65
CA ALA A 164 -14.19 8.22 -1.18
C ALA A 164 -14.42 6.80 -0.65
N GLY A 165 -15.54 6.57 0.03
CA GLY A 165 -15.97 5.25 0.49
C GLY A 165 -16.27 4.30 -0.67
N ALA A 166 -16.96 4.78 -1.72
CA ALA A 166 -17.25 3.99 -2.92
C ALA A 166 -15.97 3.61 -3.66
N LEU A 167 -15.07 4.58 -3.89
CA LEU A 167 -13.76 4.36 -4.52
C LEU A 167 -12.94 3.28 -3.80
N LEU A 168 -12.92 3.30 -2.47
CA LEU A 168 -12.18 2.31 -1.68
C LEU A 168 -12.86 0.93 -1.69
N ALA A 169 -14.19 0.88 -1.71
CA ALA A 169 -14.94 -0.37 -1.81
C ALA A 169 -14.70 -1.07 -3.16
N ASP A 170 -14.68 -0.31 -4.26
CA ASP A 170 -14.37 -0.82 -5.59
C ASP A 170 -12.93 -1.35 -5.64
N ALA A 171 -11.96 -0.59 -5.12
CA ALA A 171 -10.56 -1.03 -5.05
C ALA A 171 -10.37 -2.30 -4.19
N LEU A 172 -11.12 -2.44 -3.10
CA LEU A 172 -11.14 -3.65 -2.28
C LEU A 172 -11.69 -4.85 -3.05
N ALA A 173 -12.78 -4.67 -3.79
CA ALA A 173 -13.36 -5.74 -4.61
C ALA A 173 -12.40 -6.20 -5.71
N GLU A 174 -11.69 -5.27 -6.34
CA GLU A 174 -10.63 -5.59 -7.32
C GLU A 174 -9.47 -6.35 -6.69
N SER A 175 -8.95 -5.88 -5.54
CA SER A 175 -7.83 -6.55 -4.85
C SER A 175 -8.18 -7.94 -4.33
N ALA A 176 -9.45 -8.19 -3.99
CA ALA A 176 -9.93 -9.51 -3.57
C ALA A 176 -10.10 -10.49 -4.73
N ALA A 177 -10.15 -10.00 -5.98
CA ALA A 177 -10.28 -10.80 -7.18
C ALA A 177 -8.92 -11.11 -7.87
N ALA A 178 -7.84 -10.47 -7.43
CA ALA A 178 -6.47 -10.61 -7.96
C ALA A 178 -5.64 -11.66 -7.21
#